data_AF-R0FDY5-F1
#
_entry.id   AF-R0FDY5-F1
#
_cell.length_a   1.000
_cell.length_b   1.000
_cell.length_c   1.000
_cell.angle_alpha   90.00
_cell.angle_beta   90.00
_cell.angle_gamma   90.00
#
_symmetry.space_group_name_H-M   'P 1'
#
loop_
_entity.id
_entity.type
_entity.pdbx_description
1 polymer ?
#
loop_
_entity_poly.entity_id
_entity_poly.type
_entity_poly.pdbx_seq_one_letter_code
_entity_poly.pdbx_strand_id
1 'polypeptide(L)'
;MSSMNFNPFQNWFEKPPNPVPSINFVSLADSFFPKSQSPNFASIGLPKFSKKSPKPETGTEEPGTYKQIAEQFLWECENIPDYRHTPEVDKILNEDSVFEKKENPSTEEIEAEEKWWERFRASPVVQFMTRAEEIAEDMNKMELEDNDTPYRKEDKDFWRAIPHVPGFDGRPMPRKAIKSKEESDDKFWDFMKQFLFGLWGFRQRPYPPGRPIDVAQAIGYKRLEKRYYDFIMKTGGWWYKDRLGRSRGPCELITLKTAYGAGIIDRDTFIWGEDMDEWAPIHMIYGLEPAIATWEVRLGAAATACLHKLQKGIPPWVPLKGREPKTYKQLQKEAIESKKRDMAVLEANDGVWPGVRTPSHALFLWASGSELTTVLESDHMPNKFIPKRLRQELAKVIPGLRPWEVISVEQAMDQISYGGEWYREPLGTYTTGPPYIREWNRSVMRLFRIFYNLSVRVGQKLERTVPGFDTIMDKVQKDYDTRIARRMKRREEELREEDLRHYSGRTDEDDYEEDEEDDESDSK
;
A
#
# COMPACT_ATOMS: atom_id res chain seq x y z
N MET A 1 -53.28 31.75 -0.14
CA MET A 1 -53.63 31.33 1.24
C MET A 1 -53.64 29.81 1.31
N SER A 2 -52.49 29.22 1.55
CA SER A 2 -52.26 28.05 2.42
C SER A 2 -50.76 27.73 2.31
N SER A 3 -50.15 27.65 3.48
CA SER A 3 -48.73 27.62 3.78
C SER A 3 -48.10 26.26 3.46
N MET A 4 -47.01 26.25 2.69
CA MET A 4 -46.09 25.11 2.70
C MET A 4 -44.98 25.41 3.71
N ASN A 5 -45.03 24.68 4.81
CA ASN A 5 -44.07 24.69 5.90
C ASN A 5 -42.67 24.30 5.39
N PHE A 6 -41.70 25.19 5.61
CA PHE A 6 -40.28 24.85 5.60
C PHE A 6 -39.90 24.36 7.00
N ASN A 7 -39.70 23.04 7.14
CA ASN A 7 -38.99 22.46 8.29
C ASN A 7 -37.56 22.10 7.84
N PRO A 8 -36.49 22.61 8.51
CA PRO A 8 -35.11 22.36 8.09
C PRO A 8 -34.49 21.08 8.66
N PHE A 9 -35.26 20.20 9.30
CA PHE A 9 -34.75 18.95 9.91
C PHE A 9 -35.72 17.78 9.72
N GLN A 10 -35.74 17.20 8.53
CA GLN A 10 -36.42 15.92 8.26
C GLN A 10 -35.41 14.89 7.73
N ASN A 11 -35.31 13.79 8.49
CA ASN A 11 -34.58 12.53 8.29
C ASN A 11 -33.96 12.29 6.90
N TRP A 12 -32.63 12.26 6.86
CA TRP A 12 -31.82 12.00 5.66
C TRP A 12 -31.90 10.56 5.12
N PHE A 13 -32.65 9.67 5.78
CA PHE A 13 -32.87 8.28 5.36
C PHE A 13 -34.33 7.86 5.61
N GLU A 14 -35.22 8.16 4.67
CA GLU A 14 -36.50 7.45 4.60
C GLU A 14 -36.27 6.03 4.06
N LYS A 15 -36.89 5.03 4.70
CA LYS A 15 -36.96 3.65 4.18
C LYS A 15 -37.61 3.69 2.79
N PRO A 16 -37.10 2.97 1.78
CA PRO A 16 -37.81 2.84 0.52
C PRO A 16 -39.19 2.18 0.77
N PRO A 17 -40.25 2.60 0.06
CA PRO A 17 -41.54 1.92 0.16
C PRO A 17 -41.37 0.45 -0.20
N ASN A 18 -42.02 -0.43 0.57
CA ASN A 18 -41.96 -1.89 0.40
C ASN A 18 -42.15 -2.26 -1.08
N PRO A 19 -41.30 -3.15 -1.65
CA PRO A 19 -41.48 -3.58 -3.02
C PRO A 19 -42.85 -4.25 -3.19
N VAL A 20 -43.57 -3.82 -4.23
CA VAL A 20 -44.82 -4.43 -4.68
C VAL A 20 -44.57 -5.92 -4.95
N PRO A 21 -45.45 -6.85 -4.54
CA PRO A 21 -45.20 -8.28 -4.72
C PRO A 21 -44.96 -8.62 -6.20
N SER A 22 -43.81 -9.25 -6.46
CA SER A 22 -43.41 -9.70 -7.80
C SER A 22 -44.36 -10.78 -8.31
N ILE A 23 -44.93 -10.57 -9.50
CA ILE A 23 -45.69 -11.57 -10.24
C ILE A 23 -44.75 -12.73 -10.62
N ASN A 24 -45.17 -13.95 -10.30
CA ASN A 24 -44.34 -15.15 -10.32
C ASN A 24 -44.28 -15.74 -11.75
N PHE A 25 -43.23 -15.44 -12.53
CA PHE A 25 -43.03 -15.97 -13.90
C PHE A 25 -42.24 -17.29 -13.96
N VAL A 26 -41.99 -17.93 -12.82
CA VAL A 26 -41.29 -19.23 -12.74
C VAL A 26 -42.04 -20.33 -13.50
N SER A 27 -43.36 -20.23 -13.66
CA SER A 27 -44.15 -21.22 -14.41
C SER A 27 -44.00 -21.15 -15.95
N LEU A 28 -43.32 -20.14 -16.49
CA LEU A 28 -43.17 -19.93 -17.94
C LEU A 28 -41.76 -20.29 -18.43
N ALA A 29 -40.79 -20.48 -17.53
CA ALA A 29 -39.44 -20.93 -17.87
C ALA A 29 -39.35 -22.45 -18.08
N ASP A 30 -40.25 -23.22 -17.47
CA ASP A 30 -40.31 -24.68 -17.59
C ASP A 30 -40.91 -25.17 -18.93
N SER A 31 -41.51 -24.28 -19.75
CA SER A 31 -42.15 -24.64 -21.02
C SER A 31 -41.26 -24.48 -22.26
N PHE A 32 -40.08 -23.85 -22.16
CA PHE A 32 -39.25 -23.50 -23.32
C PHE A 32 -37.89 -24.21 -23.42
N PHE A 33 -37.49 -25.05 -22.45
CA PHE A 33 -36.22 -25.78 -22.50
C PHE A 33 -36.40 -27.29 -22.34
N PRO A 34 -36.07 -28.13 -23.35
CA PRO A 34 -36.06 -29.58 -23.19
C PRO A 34 -34.89 -30.01 -22.28
N LYS A 35 -35.17 -30.85 -21.27
CA LYS A 35 -34.16 -31.51 -20.44
C LYS A 35 -33.23 -32.37 -21.30
N SER A 36 -32.03 -31.90 -21.60
CA SER A 36 -30.98 -32.72 -22.21
C SER A 36 -30.26 -33.53 -21.12
N GLN A 37 -30.29 -34.85 -21.29
CA GLN A 37 -29.44 -35.80 -20.59
C GLN A 37 -27.99 -35.58 -21.05
N SER A 38 -27.06 -35.33 -20.14
CA SER A 38 -25.63 -35.36 -20.44
C SER A 38 -25.12 -36.80 -20.39
N PRO A 39 -24.43 -37.30 -21.44
CA PRO A 39 -23.71 -38.56 -21.38
C PRO A 39 -22.29 -38.36 -20.82
N ASN A 40 -21.84 -39.38 -20.08
CA ASN A 40 -20.51 -39.51 -19.51
C ASN A 40 -19.42 -39.61 -20.61
N PHE A 41 -18.30 -38.91 -20.43
CA PHE A 41 -17.08 -39.19 -21.20
C PHE A 41 -15.82 -39.02 -20.34
N ALA A 42 -14.93 -40.02 -20.46
CA ALA A 42 -13.58 -40.17 -19.89
C ALA A 42 -13.44 -40.58 -18.41
N SER A 43 -13.53 -41.89 -18.14
CA SER A 43 -12.68 -42.54 -17.13
C SER A 43 -11.98 -43.74 -17.74
N ILE A 44 -10.65 -43.66 -17.85
CA ILE A 44 -9.77 -44.79 -18.19
C ILE A 44 -9.64 -45.65 -16.93
N GLY A 45 -9.87 -46.95 -17.10
CA GLY A 45 -10.01 -47.91 -16.02
C GLY A 45 -8.70 -48.35 -15.37
N LEU A 46 -8.80 -48.65 -14.06
CA LEU A 46 -7.90 -49.52 -13.31
C LEU A 46 -8.76 -50.53 -12.51
N PRO A 47 -8.24 -51.74 -12.22
CA PRO A 47 -9.06 -52.93 -12.07
C PRO A 47 -9.73 -53.07 -10.70
N LYS A 48 -10.88 -53.74 -10.74
CA LYS A 48 -11.78 -54.08 -9.63
C LYS A 48 -11.05 -54.80 -8.49
N PHE A 49 -10.92 -54.14 -7.34
CA PHE A 49 -10.81 -54.84 -6.06
C PHE A 49 -12.17 -54.81 -5.35
N SER A 50 -12.80 -55.98 -5.33
CA SER A 50 -13.98 -56.32 -4.53
C SER A 50 -13.72 -56.01 -3.05
N LYS A 51 -14.34 -54.95 -2.52
CA LYS A 51 -14.67 -54.86 -1.10
C LYS A 51 -16.18 -54.84 -0.97
N LYS A 52 -16.69 -55.83 -0.22
CA LYS A 52 -18.09 -55.95 0.21
C LYS A 52 -18.58 -54.59 0.74
N SER A 53 -19.70 -54.12 0.21
CA SER A 53 -20.47 -53.05 0.83
C SER A 53 -21.04 -53.54 2.17
N PRO A 54 -20.90 -52.78 3.28
CA PRO A 54 -21.79 -52.97 4.40
C PRO A 54 -23.19 -52.47 4.01
N LYS A 55 -24.22 -53.14 4.53
CA LYS A 55 -25.63 -52.75 4.41
C LYS A 55 -25.87 -51.37 5.04
N PRO A 56 -26.89 -50.61 4.58
CA PRO A 56 -27.15 -49.28 5.07
C PRO A 56 -27.68 -49.39 6.50
N GLU A 57 -26.91 -48.92 7.47
CA GLU A 57 -27.45 -48.60 8.78
C GLU A 57 -28.17 -47.27 8.66
N THR A 58 -29.49 -47.32 8.82
CA THR A 58 -30.34 -46.17 9.06
C THR A 58 -29.95 -45.54 10.40
N GLY A 59 -28.94 -44.68 10.37
CA GLY A 59 -28.67 -43.68 11.38
C GLY A 59 -28.55 -42.36 10.66
N THR A 60 -29.22 -41.32 11.16
CA THR A 60 -28.89 -39.94 10.80
C THR A 60 -27.41 -39.75 11.13
N GLU A 61 -26.54 -39.89 10.12
CA GLU A 61 -25.11 -39.60 10.26
C GLU A 61 -25.01 -38.10 10.57
N GLU A 62 -24.88 -37.78 11.85
CA GLU A 62 -24.53 -36.43 12.28
C GLU A 62 -23.29 -36.02 11.47
N PRO A 63 -23.30 -34.85 10.81
CA PRO A 63 -22.17 -34.42 10.03
C PRO A 63 -20.90 -34.51 10.89
N GLY A 64 -19.83 -35.14 10.38
CA GLY A 64 -18.59 -35.28 11.14
C GLY A 64 -18.10 -33.92 11.66
N THR A 65 -17.38 -33.89 12.78
CA THR A 65 -16.99 -32.65 13.50
C THR A 65 -16.39 -31.58 12.59
N TYR A 66 -15.53 -31.97 11.64
CA TYR A 66 -14.94 -31.03 10.67
C TYR A 66 -15.93 -30.49 9.63
N LYS A 67 -16.93 -31.28 9.25
CA LYS A 67 -18.01 -30.86 8.35
C LYS A 67 -18.92 -29.87 9.04
N GLN A 68 -19.26 -30.09 10.31
CA GLN A 68 -20.00 -29.12 11.14
C GLN A 68 -19.23 -27.80 11.28
N ILE A 69 -17.93 -27.86 11.51
CA ILE A 69 -17.08 -26.66 11.62
C ILE A 69 -17.02 -25.90 10.28
N ALA A 70 -16.90 -26.60 9.16
CA ALA A 70 -16.87 -25.98 7.83
C ALA A 70 -18.24 -25.36 7.46
N GLU A 71 -19.33 -26.06 7.75
CA GLU A 71 -20.70 -25.56 7.56
C GLU A 71 -20.97 -24.34 8.45
N GLN A 72 -20.52 -24.37 9.71
CA GLN A 72 -20.58 -23.23 10.61
C GLN A 72 -19.74 -22.05 10.09
N PHE A 73 -18.52 -22.28 9.59
CA PHE A 73 -17.70 -21.22 9.00
C PHE A 73 -18.36 -20.58 7.78
N LEU A 74 -18.89 -21.39 6.85
CA LEU A 74 -19.59 -20.88 5.66
C LEU A 74 -20.85 -20.10 6.06
N TRP A 75 -21.62 -20.63 7.02
CA TRP A 75 -22.80 -19.95 7.55
C TRP A 75 -22.44 -18.62 8.23
N GLU A 76 -21.36 -18.56 8.99
CA GLU A 76 -20.85 -17.33 9.58
C GLU A 76 -20.42 -16.36 8.47
N CYS A 77 -19.67 -16.79 7.46
CA CYS A 77 -19.29 -15.95 6.31
C CYS A 77 -20.50 -15.34 5.58
N GLU A 78 -21.59 -16.10 5.43
CA GLU A 78 -22.83 -15.64 4.80
C GLU A 78 -23.63 -14.67 5.68
N ASN A 79 -23.51 -14.78 7.01
CA ASN A 79 -24.32 -14.04 7.98
C ASN A 79 -23.52 -13.05 8.86
N ILE A 80 -22.27 -12.71 8.52
CA ILE A 80 -21.51 -11.68 9.23
C ILE A 80 -22.30 -10.36 9.14
N PRO A 81 -22.76 -9.79 10.28
CA PRO A 81 -23.39 -8.49 10.27
C PRO A 81 -22.34 -7.41 9.99
N ASP A 82 -22.75 -6.34 9.31
CA ASP A 82 -21.88 -5.18 9.14
C ASP A 82 -21.78 -4.41 10.46
N TYR A 83 -20.75 -4.70 11.23
CA TYR A 83 -20.51 -4.10 12.55
C TYR A 83 -20.38 -2.57 12.51
N ARG A 84 -20.05 -2.00 11.33
CA ARG A 84 -19.89 -0.56 11.11
C ARG A 84 -21.16 0.26 11.29
N HIS A 85 -22.32 -0.38 11.19
CA HIS A 85 -23.64 0.26 11.26
C HIS A 85 -24.44 -0.19 12.49
N THR A 86 -23.74 -0.59 13.55
CA THR A 86 -24.36 -0.92 14.84
C THR A 86 -24.72 0.36 15.60
N PRO A 87 -25.79 0.34 16.43
CA PRO A 87 -26.20 1.52 17.18
C PRO A 87 -25.14 2.00 18.18
N GLU A 88 -24.26 1.11 18.63
CA GLU A 88 -23.11 1.45 19.50
C GLU A 88 -22.07 2.28 18.74
N VAL A 89 -21.75 1.88 17.51
CA VAL A 89 -20.84 2.63 16.63
C VAL A 89 -21.43 4.00 16.26
N ASP A 90 -22.73 4.05 15.94
CA ASP A 90 -23.40 5.33 15.65
C ASP A 90 -23.42 6.25 16.88
N LYS A 91 -23.49 5.71 18.11
CA LYS A 91 -23.35 6.50 19.34
C LYS A 91 -21.93 7.07 19.47
N ILE A 92 -20.90 6.23 19.37
CA ILE A 92 -19.49 6.67 19.46
C ILE A 92 -19.16 7.74 18.42
N LEU A 93 -19.69 7.63 17.20
CA LEU A 93 -19.47 8.61 16.14
C LEU A 93 -20.18 9.95 16.37
N ASN A 94 -21.29 9.95 17.11
CA ASN A 94 -22.09 11.15 17.40
C ASN A 94 -21.78 11.77 18.77
N GLU A 95 -21.14 11.03 19.67
CA GLU A 95 -20.69 11.49 20.97
C GLU A 95 -19.43 12.35 20.82
N ASP A 96 -19.46 13.57 21.39
CA ASP A 96 -18.28 14.44 21.44
C ASP A 96 -17.41 13.97 22.60
N SER A 97 -16.28 13.31 22.30
CA SER A 97 -15.40 12.68 23.31
C SER A 97 -14.83 13.64 24.36
N VAL A 98 -14.91 14.95 24.14
CA VAL A 98 -14.30 15.99 24.99
C VAL A 98 -15.30 16.59 25.99
N PHE A 99 -16.61 16.54 25.72
CA PHE A 99 -17.62 17.21 26.54
C PHE A 99 -18.80 16.30 26.83
N GLU A 100 -19.07 16.07 28.12
CA GLU A 100 -20.27 15.37 28.57
C GLU A 100 -21.52 16.22 28.28
N LYS A 101 -22.39 15.76 27.39
CA LYS A 101 -23.70 16.41 27.15
C LYS A 101 -24.64 16.05 28.31
N LYS A 102 -24.93 17.01 29.19
CA LYS A 102 -26.00 16.87 30.18
C LYS A 102 -27.36 17.01 29.49
N GLU A 103 -28.24 16.02 29.66
CA GLU A 103 -29.53 15.97 28.94
C GLU A 103 -30.55 17.04 29.37
N ASN A 104 -30.44 17.62 30.57
CA ASN A 104 -31.34 18.68 31.06
C ASN A 104 -30.61 19.65 32.01
N PRO A 105 -29.86 20.65 31.49
CA PRO A 105 -29.19 21.63 32.34
C PRO A 105 -30.20 22.61 32.97
N SER A 106 -30.02 22.94 34.25
CA SER A 106 -30.80 23.98 34.93
C SER A 106 -30.38 25.39 34.49
N THR A 107 -31.27 26.38 34.59
CA THR A 107 -30.98 27.76 34.16
C THR A 107 -29.77 28.38 34.86
N GLU A 108 -29.55 28.02 36.14
CA GLU A 108 -28.40 28.48 36.92
C GLU A 108 -27.09 27.84 36.45
N GLU A 109 -27.11 26.58 36.01
CA GLU A 109 -25.93 25.91 35.46
C GLU A 109 -25.53 26.49 34.10
N ILE A 110 -26.50 26.84 33.26
CA ILE A 110 -26.24 27.49 31.96
C ILE A 110 -25.54 28.84 32.17
N GLU A 111 -26.05 29.67 33.08
CA GLU A 111 -25.41 30.96 33.39
C GLU A 111 -24.01 30.80 34.02
N ALA A 112 -23.81 29.74 34.81
CA ALA A 112 -22.50 29.44 35.39
C ALA A 112 -21.49 28.96 34.33
N GLU A 113 -21.93 28.12 33.39
CA GLU A 113 -21.14 27.68 32.24
C GLU A 113 -20.79 28.86 31.34
N GLU A 114 -21.73 29.76 31.04
CA GLU A 114 -21.46 30.98 30.25
C GLU A 114 -20.40 31.86 30.92
N LYS A 115 -20.55 32.16 32.21
CA LYS A 115 -19.54 32.93 32.98
C LYS A 115 -18.18 32.22 33.02
N TRP A 116 -18.18 30.90 33.09
CA TRP A 116 -16.95 30.11 33.02
C TRP A 116 -16.30 30.22 31.64
N TRP A 117 -17.07 30.10 30.55
CA TRP A 117 -16.59 30.26 29.18
C TRP A 117 -16.06 31.67 28.90
N GLU A 118 -16.72 32.71 29.42
CA GLU A 118 -16.22 34.09 29.33
C GLU A 118 -14.88 34.25 30.03
N ARG A 119 -14.74 33.74 31.26
CA ARG A 119 -13.46 33.76 32.00
C ARG A 119 -12.39 32.94 31.29
N PHE A 120 -12.76 31.79 30.75
CA PHE A 120 -11.86 30.92 30.00
C PHE A 120 -11.33 31.64 28.76
N ARG A 121 -12.21 32.23 27.93
CA ARG A 121 -11.82 33.03 26.75
C ARG A 121 -11.05 34.30 27.10
N ALA A 122 -11.30 34.89 28.28
CA ALA A 122 -10.58 36.06 28.76
C ALA A 122 -9.19 35.73 29.31
N SER A 123 -8.88 34.45 29.57
CA SER A 123 -7.56 34.03 30.05
C SER A 123 -6.49 34.38 29.02
N PRO A 124 -5.38 35.06 29.42
CA PRO A 124 -4.28 35.37 28.51
C PRO A 124 -3.68 34.15 27.81
N VAL A 125 -3.66 33.00 28.50
CA VAL A 125 -3.16 31.72 27.94
C VAL A 125 -4.06 31.24 26.80
N VAL A 126 -5.39 31.34 26.98
CA VAL A 126 -6.35 30.93 25.96
C VAL A 126 -6.29 31.88 24.77
N GLN A 127 -6.20 33.19 25.00
CA GLN A 127 -6.00 34.19 23.93
C GLN A 127 -4.69 33.95 23.15
N PHE A 128 -3.62 33.57 23.84
CA PHE A 128 -2.37 33.18 23.20
C PHE A 128 -2.54 31.91 22.36
N MET A 129 -3.20 30.88 22.89
CA MET A 129 -3.48 29.64 22.16
C MET A 129 -4.35 29.90 20.93
N THR A 130 -5.44 30.66 21.05
CA THR A 130 -6.30 31.01 19.90
C THR A 130 -5.51 31.78 18.86
N ARG A 131 -4.63 32.71 19.29
CA ARG A 131 -3.77 33.44 18.36
C ARG A 131 -2.75 32.54 17.68
N ALA A 132 -2.17 31.57 18.39
CA ALA A 132 -1.27 30.58 17.83
C ALA A 132 -1.99 29.68 16.81
N GLU A 133 -3.24 29.29 17.10
CA GLU A 133 -4.09 28.54 16.17
C GLU A 133 -4.38 29.35 14.90
N GLU A 134 -4.78 30.62 15.02
CA GLU A 134 -4.98 31.54 13.88
C GLU A 134 -3.72 31.67 13.02
N ILE A 135 -2.56 31.94 13.64
CA ILE A 135 -1.28 32.05 12.92
C ILE A 135 -0.98 30.75 12.17
N ALA A 136 -1.21 29.60 12.80
CA ALA A 136 -0.96 28.33 12.16
C ALA A 136 -2.00 28.00 11.06
N GLU A 137 -3.23 28.51 11.15
CA GLU A 137 -4.19 28.45 10.03
C GLU A 137 -3.75 29.33 8.87
N ASP A 138 -3.29 30.55 9.14
CA ASP A 138 -2.82 31.48 8.12
C ASP A 138 -1.55 30.96 7.44
N MET A 139 -0.61 30.39 8.19
CA MET A 139 0.53 29.66 7.61
C MET A 139 0.09 28.51 6.70
N ASN A 140 -0.90 27.71 7.13
CA ASN A 140 -1.39 26.62 6.30
C ASN A 140 -2.11 27.12 5.04
N LYS A 141 -2.88 28.21 5.12
CA LYS A 141 -3.51 28.85 3.96
C LYS A 141 -2.46 29.35 2.98
N MET A 142 -1.43 30.05 3.47
CA MET A 142 -0.29 30.50 2.66
C MET A 142 0.39 29.30 1.96
N GLU A 143 0.67 28.21 2.68
CA GLU A 143 1.26 27.01 2.08
C GLU A 143 0.35 26.34 1.04
N LEU A 144 -0.97 26.35 1.23
CA LEU A 144 -1.92 25.82 0.26
C LEU A 144 -1.98 26.66 -1.01
N GLU A 145 -2.02 27.99 -0.86
CA GLU A 145 -2.00 28.94 -1.98
C GLU A 145 -0.71 28.82 -2.78
N ASP A 146 0.42 28.74 -2.07
CA ASP A 146 1.73 28.50 -2.67
C ASP A 146 1.77 27.24 -3.52
N ASN A 147 1.04 26.20 -3.12
CA ASN A 147 1.04 24.91 -3.79
C ASN A 147 -0.23 24.65 -4.63
N ASP A 148 -1.08 25.64 -4.90
CA ASP A 148 -2.30 25.43 -5.71
C ASP A 148 -1.99 25.06 -7.16
N THR A 149 -0.87 25.55 -7.70
CA THR A 149 -0.55 25.35 -9.11
C THR A 149 0.78 24.64 -9.32
N PRO A 150 0.79 23.48 -10.01
CA PRO A 150 2.03 22.85 -10.42
C PRO A 150 2.65 23.58 -11.60
N TYR A 151 3.97 23.42 -11.77
CA TYR A 151 4.78 23.91 -12.89
C TYR A 151 4.16 23.54 -14.26
N ARG A 152 3.64 22.30 -14.36
CA ARG A 152 3.06 21.78 -15.59
C ARG A 152 1.58 22.15 -15.69
N LYS A 153 1.27 23.00 -16.68
CA LYS A 153 -0.10 23.47 -16.96
C LYS A 153 -1.08 22.31 -17.24
N GLU A 154 -0.61 21.22 -17.84
CA GLU A 154 -1.41 20.04 -18.15
C GLU A 154 -2.04 19.41 -16.90
N ASP A 155 -1.32 19.41 -15.78
CA ASP A 155 -1.74 18.74 -14.55
C ASP A 155 -2.56 19.65 -13.63
N LYS A 156 -2.75 20.93 -13.98
CA LYS A 156 -3.43 21.93 -13.15
C LYS A 156 -4.87 21.53 -12.78
N ASP A 157 -5.64 21.05 -13.75
CA ASP A 157 -7.03 20.64 -13.52
C ASP A 157 -7.11 19.40 -12.62
N PHE A 158 -6.19 18.45 -12.82
CA PHE A 158 -6.08 17.26 -11.99
C PHE A 158 -5.70 17.63 -10.56
N TRP A 159 -4.70 18.50 -10.40
CA TRP A 159 -4.23 18.97 -9.09
C TRP A 159 -5.34 19.62 -8.26
N ARG A 160 -6.19 20.43 -8.90
CA ARG A 160 -7.36 21.08 -8.27
C ARG A 160 -8.49 20.12 -7.94
N ALA A 161 -8.64 19.04 -8.71
CA ALA A 161 -9.69 18.05 -8.50
C ALA A 161 -9.45 17.19 -7.26
N ILE A 162 -8.19 16.97 -6.87
CA ILE A 162 -7.83 16.13 -5.72
C ILE A 162 -8.05 16.92 -4.42
N PRO A 163 -8.90 16.45 -3.49
CA PRO A 163 -9.11 17.12 -2.21
C PRO A 163 -7.94 16.91 -1.25
N HIS A 164 -7.72 17.86 -0.33
CA HIS A 164 -6.65 17.76 0.67
C HIS A 164 -6.99 16.73 1.75
N VAL A 165 -6.01 15.95 2.18
CA VAL A 165 -6.15 14.99 3.28
C VAL A 165 -6.17 15.77 4.60
N PRO A 166 -7.12 15.53 5.51
CA PRO A 166 -7.07 16.15 6.82
C PRO A 166 -5.84 15.62 7.58
N GLY A 167 -5.02 16.54 8.09
CA GLY A 167 -3.91 16.24 8.98
C GLY A 167 -4.38 15.84 10.37
N PHE A 168 -3.43 15.54 11.25
CA PHE A 168 -3.71 15.18 12.64
C PHE A 168 -4.49 16.29 13.37
N ASP A 169 -4.18 17.55 13.07
CA ASP A 169 -4.86 18.73 13.64
C ASP A 169 -6.22 19.02 12.99
N GLY A 170 -6.71 18.14 12.11
CA GLY A 170 -7.96 18.31 11.34
C GLY A 170 -7.86 19.27 10.14
N ARG A 171 -6.79 20.07 10.08
CA ARG A 171 -6.52 21.01 8.99
C ARG A 171 -6.16 20.29 7.68
N PRO A 172 -6.49 20.85 6.51
CA PRO A 172 -6.06 20.29 5.23
C PRO A 172 -4.52 20.26 5.17
N MET A 173 -3.96 19.07 4.93
CA MET A 173 -2.52 18.90 4.76
C MET A 173 -2.10 19.46 3.39
N PRO A 174 -1.12 20.36 3.35
CA PRO A 174 -0.63 20.92 2.10
C PRO A 174 0.12 19.85 1.31
N ARG A 175 -0.16 19.79 0.01
CA ARG A 175 0.56 18.93 -0.93
C ARG A 175 1.60 19.78 -1.63
N LYS A 176 2.86 19.37 -1.64
CA LYS A 176 3.92 20.18 -2.24
C LYS A 176 3.85 20.13 -3.78
N ALA A 177 3.68 21.28 -4.41
CA ALA A 177 3.77 21.41 -5.86
C ALA A 177 5.23 21.61 -6.30
N ILE A 178 5.63 21.03 -7.43
CA ILE A 178 6.88 21.43 -8.11
C ILE A 178 6.58 22.72 -8.85
N LYS A 179 7.33 23.80 -8.59
CA LYS A 179 7.06 25.13 -9.15
C LYS A 179 7.93 25.42 -10.39
N SER A 180 9.18 24.97 -10.39
CA SER A 180 10.13 25.27 -11.47
C SER A 180 10.55 24.02 -12.26
N LYS A 181 11.17 24.26 -13.43
CA LYS A 181 11.77 23.20 -14.23
C LYS A 181 13.00 22.60 -13.54
N GLU A 182 13.83 23.44 -12.94
CA GLU A 182 15.04 23.03 -12.23
C GLU A 182 14.70 22.11 -11.06
N GLU A 183 13.70 22.47 -10.25
CA GLU A 183 13.18 21.61 -9.19
C GLU A 183 12.66 20.25 -9.71
N SER A 184 12.04 20.26 -10.89
CA SER A 184 11.56 19.04 -11.56
C SER A 184 12.72 18.14 -11.98
N ASP A 185 13.74 18.71 -12.61
CA ASP A 185 14.91 18.00 -13.10
C ASP A 185 15.75 17.46 -11.93
N ASP A 186 15.95 18.24 -10.88
CA ASP A 186 16.65 17.83 -9.66
C ASP A 186 15.94 16.66 -8.96
N LYS A 187 14.61 16.75 -8.79
CA LYS A 187 13.83 15.65 -8.20
C LYS A 187 13.90 14.38 -9.05
N PHE A 188 13.84 14.52 -10.37
CA PHE A 188 13.96 13.39 -11.28
C PHE A 188 15.34 12.74 -11.17
N TRP A 189 16.42 13.52 -11.19
CA TRP A 189 17.78 13.00 -11.08
C TRP A 189 18.10 12.44 -9.71
N ASP A 190 17.56 13.01 -8.63
CA ASP A 190 17.69 12.44 -7.29
C ASP A 190 17.02 11.06 -7.21
N PHE A 191 15.78 10.94 -7.72
CA PHE A 191 15.12 9.64 -7.85
C PHE A 191 15.93 8.66 -8.69
N MET A 192 16.39 9.06 -9.88
CA MET A 192 17.16 8.18 -10.77
C MET A 192 18.44 7.69 -10.09
N LYS A 193 19.14 8.56 -9.34
CA LYS A 193 20.32 8.16 -8.55
C LYS A 193 19.94 7.15 -7.46
N GLN A 194 18.88 7.39 -6.69
CA GLN A 194 18.44 6.46 -5.63
C GLN A 194 17.94 5.12 -6.20
N PHE A 195 17.21 5.17 -7.31
CA PHE A 195 16.72 3.99 -8.00
C PHE A 195 17.88 3.14 -8.51
N LEU A 196 18.84 3.75 -9.21
CA LEU A 196 20.05 3.07 -9.66
C LEU A 196 20.88 2.56 -8.47
N PHE A 197 21.06 3.34 -7.40
CA PHE A 197 21.76 2.85 -6.21
C PHE A 197 21.07 1.63 -5.61
N GLY A 198 19.74 1.62 -5.49
CA GLY A 198 19.00 0.45 -5.02
C GLY A 198 19.12 -0.75 -5.95
N LEU A 199 19.01 -0.55 -7.27
CA LEU A 199 19.16 -1.59 -8.28
C LEU A 199 20.56 -2.23 -8.23
N TRP A 200 21.58 -1.44 -7.89
CA TRP A 200 22.96 -1.88 -7.75
C TRP A 200 23.30 -2.28 -6.29
N GLY A 201 22.28 -2.40 -5.43
CA GLY A 201 22.38 -2.82 -4.04
C GLY A 201 23.19 -1.93 -3.12
N PHE A 202 23.40 -0.68 -3.51
CA PHE A 202 23.87 0.35 -2.61
C PHE A 202 22.75 0.77 -1.66
N ARG A 203 23.14 1.16 -0.44
CA ARG A 203 22.21 1.69 0.55
C ARG A 203 21.58 2.98 0.01
N GLN A 204 20.29 2.92 -0.28
CA GLN A 204 19.50 4.11 -0.62
C GLN A 204 19.48 5.06 0.58
N ARG A 205 19.49 6.36 0.30
CA ARG A 205 19.29 7.38 1.33
C ARG A 205 17.84 7.27 1.81
N PRO A 206 17.57 7.20 3.13
CA PRO A 206 16.20 7.30 3.62
C PRO A 206 15.62 8.66 3.23
N TYR A 207 14.44 8.66 2.60
CA TYR A 207 13.76 9.91 2.27
C TYR A 207 13.34 10.63 3.55
N PRO A 208 13.52 11.97 3.64
CA PRO A 208 13.08 12.71 4.80
C PRO A 208 11.56 12.58 4.95
N PRO A 209 11.06 12.30 6.16
CA PRO A 209 9.63 12.23 6.42
C PRO A 209 9.02 13.61 6.09
N GLY A 210 8.16 13.67 5.06
CA GLY A 210 7.55 14.91 4.58
C GLY A 210 8.01 15.41 3.20
N ARG A 211 9.00 14.77 2.55
CA ARG A 211 9.31 15.01 1.13
C ARG A 211 9.34 13.71 0.33
N PRO A 212 8.21 13.00 0.17
CA PRO A 212 8.16 11.91 -0.78
C PRO A 212 8.52 12.44 -2.18
N ILE A 213 9.41 11.75 -2.89
CA ILE A 213 9.72 12.12 -4.29
C ILE A 213 8.54 11.68 -5.15
N ASP A 214 7.64 12.60 -5.44
CA ASP A 214 6.63 12.40 -6.46
C ASP A 214 7.26 12.58 -7.85
N VAL A 215 7.91 11.52 -8.33
CA VAL A 215 8.50 11.46 -9.67
C VAL A 215 7.42 11.61 -10.73
N ALA A 216 6.20 11.14 -10.45
CA ALA A 216 5.09 11.27 -11.38
C ALA A 216 4.74 12.74 -11.59
N GLN A 217 4.84 13.59 -10.56
CA GLN A 217 4.73 15.03 -10.71
C GLN A 217 5.87 15.64 -11.55
N ALA A 218 7.11 15.18 -11.35
CA ALA A 218 8.26 15.64 -12.14
C ALA A 218 8.13 15.27 -13.64
N ILE A 219 7.61 14.06 -13.94
CA ILE A 219 7.36 13.58 -15.31
C ILE A 219 6.04 14.11 -15.88
N GLY A 220 5.11 14.53 -15.04
CA GLY A 220 3.75 14.99 -15.34
C GLY A 220 2.77 13.84 -15.53
N TYR A 221 1.63 13.87 -14.82
CA TYR A 221 0.68 12.75 -14.79
C TYR A 221 0.04 12.50 -16.17
N LYS A 222 -0.44 13.55 -16.85
CA LYS A 222 -1.02 13.40 -18.20
C LYS A 222 -0.01 12.93 -19.23
N ARG A 223 1.24 13.40 -19.10
CA ARG A 223 2.32 13.00 -20.01
C ARG A 223 2.71 11.53 -19.79
N LEU A 224 2.70 11.08 -18.54
CA LEU A 224 2.97 9.71 -18.17
C LEU A 224 1.85 8.80 -18.70
N GLU A 225 0.58 9.17 -18.50
CA GLU A 225 -0.58 8.47 -19.06
C GLU A 225 -0.48 8.31 -20.59
N LYS A 226 -0.11 9.38 -21.32
CA LYS A 226 0.09 9.35 -22.77
C LYS A 226 1.24 8.43 -23.20
N ARG A 227 2.37 8.46 -22.48
CA ARG A 227 3.52 7.58 -22.78
C ARG A 227 3.17 6.12 -22.58
N TYR A 228 2.48 5.78 -21.50
CA TYR A 228 2.05 4.41 -21.25
C TYR A 228 0.96 3.97 -22.23
N TYR A 229 0.04 4.86 -22.63
CA TYR A 229 -0.89 4.57 -23.72
C TYR A 229 -0.17 4.18 -25.02
N ASP A 230 0.85 4.96 -25.43
CA ASP A 230 1.63 4.68 -26.63
C ASP A 230 2.45 3.37 -26.52
N PHE A 231 2.90 3.04 -25.30
CA PHE A 231 3.59 1.79 -24.99
C PHE A 231 2.64 0.59 -25.09
N ILE A 232 1.49 0.67 -24.43
CA ILE A 232 0.46 -0.38 -24.39
C ILE A 232 -0.07 -0.70 -25.79
N MET A 233 -0.18 0.31 -26.67
CA MET A 233 -0.55 0.09 -28.07
C MET A 233 0.47 -0.71 -28.87
N LYS A 234 1.73 -0.79 -28.41
CA LYS A 234 2.82 -1.53 -29.06
C LYS A 234 3.08 -2.89 -28.40
N THR A 235 2.71 -3.06 -27.13
CA THR A 235 2.94 -4.28 -26.36
C THR A 235 1.70 -5.17 -26.31
N GLY A 236 1.88 -6.47 -26.54
CA GLY A 236 0.84 -7.49 -26.37
C GLY A 236 1.01 -8.27 -25.06
N GLY A 237 0.16 -9.27 -24.83
CA GLY A 237 0.32 -10.18 -23.69
C GLY A 237 -0.34 -9.68 -22.42
N TRP A 238 -1.67 -9.67 -22.40
CA TRP A 238 -2.45 -9.34 -21.22
C TRP A 238 -3.20 -10.55 -20.68
N TRP A 239 -3.43 -10.55 -19.38
CA TRP A 239 -4.31 -11.49 -18.71
C TRP A 239 -5.32 -10.71 -17.89
N TYR A 240 -6.55 -11.19 -17.82
CA TYR A 240 -7.59 -10.58 -16.99
C TYR A 240 -8.24 -11.64 -16.09
N LYS A 241 -8.73 -11.21 -14.94
CA LYS A 241 -9.59 -12.01 -14.07
C LYS A 241 -11.03 -11.85 -14.53
N ASP A 242 -11.66 -12.95 -14.92
CA ASP A 242 -13.10 -12.97 -15.21
C ASP A 242 -13.90 -12.69 -13.92
N ARG A 243 -15.21 -12.44 -14.03
CA ARG A 243 -16.11 -12.20 -12.88
C ARG A 243 -16.15 -13.37 -11.89
N LEU A 244 -15.75 -14.56 -12.34
CA LEU A 244 -15.61 -15.78 -11.54
C LEU A 244 -14.21 -15.94 -10.90
N GLY A 245 -13.32 -14.95 -11.02
CA GLY A 245 -11.96 -14.98 -10.47
C GLY A 245 -10.96 -15.84 -11.24
N ARG A 246 -11.36 -16.40 -12.39
CA ARG A 246 -10.48 -17.20 -13.25
C ARG A 246 -9.60 -16.30 -14.11
N SER A 247 -8.31 -16.61 -14.17
CA SER A 247 -7.38 -15.94 -15.07
C SER A 247 -7.63 -16.38 -16.51
N ARG A 248 -7.73 -15.42 -17.43
CA ARG A 248 -7.86 -15.62 -18.87
C ARG A 248 -6.70 -14.94 -19.57
N GLY A 249 -6.14 -15.59 -20.59
CA GLY A 249 -5.06 -15.05 -21.41
C GLY A 249 -4.11 -16.16 -21.91
N PRO A 250 -3.03 -15.80 -22.62
CA PRO A 250 -2.67 -14.44 -23.04
C PRO A 250 -3.70 -13.88 -24.02
N CYS A 251 -3.99 -12.59 -23.93
CA CYS A 251 -4.90 -11.89 -24.82
C CYS A 251 -4.27 -10.61 -25.37
N GLU A 252 -4.57 -10.31 -26.63
CA GLU A 252 -4.16 -9.06 -27.26
C GLU A 252 -5.10 -7.93 -26.86
N LEU A 253 -4.67 -6.69 -27.09
CA LEU A 253 -5.47 -5.51 -26.79
C LEU A 253 -6.83 -5.54 -27.51
N ILE A 254 -6.92 -6.11 -28.71
CA ILE A 254 -8.20 -6.25 -29.43
C ILE A 254 -9.17 -7.21 -28.75
N THR A 255 -8.66 -8.28 -28.12
CA THR A 255 -9.46 -9.22 -27.32
C THR A 255 -9.93 -8.54 -26.04
N LEU A 256 -9.11 -7.68 -25.43
CA LEU A 256 -9.54 -6.87 -24.28
C LEU A 256 -10.62 -5.86 -24.68
N LYS A 257 -10.48 -5.18 -25.82
CA LYS A 257 -11.49 -4.25 -26.37
C LYS A 257 -12.84 -4.93 -26.58
N THR A 258 -12.83 -6.11 -27.20
CA THR A 258 -14.05 -6.89 -27.43
C THR A 258 -14.66 -7.39 -26.13
N ALA A 259 -13.87 -7.87 -25.19
CA ALA A 259 -14.34 -8.30 -23.86
C ALA A 259 -14.90 -7.12 -23.04
N TYR A 260 -14.32 -5.92 -23.15
CA TYR A 260 -14.84 -4.71 -22.54
C TYR A 260 -16.16 -4.26 -23.19
N GLY A 261 -16.23 -4.25 -24.52
CA GLY A 261 -17.45 -3.90 -25.27
C GLY A 261 -18.61 -4.88 -25.02
N ALA A 262 -18.30 -6.17 -24.84
CA ALA A 262 -19.24 -7.20 -24.43
C ALA A 262 -19.66 -7.09 -22.94
N GLY A 263 -19.02 -6.21 -22.17
CA GLY A 263 -19.26 -6.08 -20.73
C GLY A 263 -18.86 -7.31 -19.93
N ILE A 264 -17.89 -8.10 -20.41
CA ILE A 264 -17.24 -9.19 -19.65
C ILE A 264 -16.24 -8.57 -18.67
N ILE A 265 -15.46 -7.62 -19.17
CA ILE A 265 -14.44 -6.86 -18.45
C ILE A 265 -14.94 -5.43 -18.26
N ASP A 266 -14.54 -4.81 -17.15
CA ASP A 266 -14.87 -3.45 -16.77
C ASP A 266 -13.64 -2.73 -16.19
N ARG A 267 -13.77 -1.44 -15.87
CA ARG A 267 -12.69 -0.61 -15.29
C ARG A 267 -12.06 -1.18 -14.01
N ASP A 268 -12.86 -1.90 -13.23
CA ASP A 268 -12.45 -2.49 -11.94
C ASP A 268 -11.96 -3.94 -12.08
N THR A 269 -11.88 -4.44 -13.31
CA THR A 269 -11.39 -5.80 -13.55
C THR A 269 -9.88 -5.85 -13.35
N PHE A 270 -9.42 -6.83 -12.58
CA PHE A 270 -7.99 -7.05 -12.40
C PHE A 270 -7.35 -7.58 -13.68
N ILE A 271 -6.30 -6.89 -14.12
CA ILE A 271 -5.46 -7.23 -15.26
C ILE A 271 -4.02 -7.41 -14.79
N TRP A 272 -3.32 -8.30 -15.47
CA TRP A 272 -1.89 -8.52 -15.34
C TRP A 272 -1.26 -8.48 -16.73
N GLY A 273 -0.09 -7.85 -16.83
CA GLY A 273 0.73 -7.81 -18.04
C GLY A 273 2.12 -8.36 -17.75
N GLU A 274 2.86 -8.72 -18.79
CA GLU A 274 4.20 -9.32 -18.66
C GLU A 274 5.19 -8.42 -17.88
N ASP A 275 5.04 -7.09 -18.02
CA ASP A 275 5.86 -6.09 -17.33
C ASP A 275 5.29 -5.64 -15.96
N MET A 276 4.33 -6.38 -15.39
CA MET A 276 3.70 -6.05 -14.11
C MET A 276 4.04 -7.08 -13.03
N ASP A 277 4.34 -6.60 -11.83
CA ASP A 277 4.61 -7.48 -10.67
C ASP A 277 3.31 -8.07 -10.07
N GLU A 278 2.20 -7.33 -10.16
CA GLU A 278 0.94 -7.65 -9.47
C GLU A 278 -0.29 -7.44 -10.37
N TRP A 279 -1.40 -8.10 -10.00
CA TRP A 279 -2.70 -7.87 -10.63
C TRP A 279 -3.25 -6.53 -10.20
N ALA A 280 -3.53 -5.64 -11.15
CA ALA A 280 -4.10 -4.32 -10.86
C ALA A 280 -5.39 -4.08 -11.64
N PRO A 281 -6.37 -3.32 -11.10
CA PRO A 281 -7.54 -2.88 -11.85
C PRO A 281 -7.15 -2.06 -13.09
N ILE A 282 -7.91 -2.18 -14.17
CA ILE A 282 -7.63 -1.49 -15.46
C ILE A 282 -7.43 0.01 -15.28
N HIS A 283 -8.29 0.66 -14.50
CA HIS A 283 -8.24 2.12 -14.32
C HIS A 283 -7.04 2.59 -13.48
N MET A 284 -6.39 1.69 -12.73
CA MET A 284 -5.19 2.01 -11.97
C MET A 284 -3.91 1.92 -12.81
N ILE A 285 -3.98 1.27 -13.97
CA ILE A 285 -2.85 1.14 -14.89
C ILE A 285 -2.84 2.34 -15.84
N TYR A 286 -1.76 3.13 -15.79
CA TYR A 286 -1.62 4.32 -16.63
C TYR A 286 -1.82 4.00 -18.11
N GLY A 287 -2.71 4.73 -18.77
CA GLY A 287 -2.95 4.61 -20.22
C GLY A 287 -3.70 3.35 -20.69
N LEU A 288 -3.95 2.36 -19.82
CA LEU A 288 -4.61 1.11 -20.22
C LEU A 288 -6.12 1.28 -20.44
N GLU A 289 -6.82 1.98 -19.54
CA GLU A 289 -8.24 2.28 -19.73
C GLU A 289 -8.52 2.99 -21.06
N PRO A 290 -7.86 4.11 -21.43
CA PRO A 290 -8.09 4.74 -22.72
C PRO A 290 -7.66 3.85 -23.90
N ALA A 291 -6.70 2.94 -23.72
CA ALA A 291 -6.30 2.00 -24.77
C ALA A 291 -7.36 0.92 -25.05
N ILE A 292 -8.07 0.44 -24.03
CA ILE A 292 -9.14 -0.56 -24.15
C ILE A 292 -10.50 0.10 -24.43
N ALA A 293 -10.87 1.12 -23.68
CA ALA A 293 -12.16 1.78 -23.75
C ALA A 293 -12.14 2.95 -24.75
N THR A 294 -11.81 2.66 -26.02
CA THR A 294 -11.93 3.61 -27.12
C THR A 294 -13.38 4.05 -27.32
N TRP A 295 -13.62 5.18 -27.99
CA TRP A 295 -14.98 5.73 -28.14
C TRP A 295 -15.97 4.73 -28.77
N GLU A 296 -15.52 3.94 -29.75
CA GLU A 296 -16.30 2.89 -30.41
C GLU A 296 -16.68 1.76 -29.42
N VAL A 297 -15.73 1.35 -28.57
CA VAL A 297 -15.92 0.30 -27.55
C VAL A 297 -16.85 0.81 -26.44
N ARG A 298 -16.72 2.08 -26.05
CA ARG A 298 -17.62 2.72 -25.08
C ARG A 298 -19.06 2.81 -25.60
N LEU A 299 -19.25 3.08 -26.89
CA LEU A 299 -20.59 3.03 -27.51
C LEU A 299 -21.14 1.60 -27.54
N GLY A 300 -20.30 0.61 -27.90
CA GLY A 300 -20.68 -0.80 -27.85
C GLY A 300 -21.10 -1.25 -26.43
N ALA A 301 -20.29 -0.91 -25.43
CA ALA A 301 -20.57 -1.18 -24.02
C ALA A 301 -21.83 -0.45 -23.52
N ALA A 302 -22.08 0.79 -23.97
CA ALA A 302 -23.29 1.51 -23.64
C ALA A 302 -24.53 0.87 -24.26
N ALA A 303 -24.42 0.36 -25.49
CA ALA A 303 -25.51 -0.36 -26.16
C ALA A 303 -25.83 -1.69 -25.45
N THR A 304 -24.81 -2.50 -25.11
CA THR A 304 -25.00 -3.75 -24.36
C THR A 304 -25.56 -3.49 -22.97
N ALA A 305 -25.07 -2.45 -22.27
CA ALA A 305 -25.61 -2.02 -20.99
C ALA A 305 -27.06 -1.53 -21.09
N CYS A 306 -27.41 -0.80 -22.15
CA CYS A 306 -28.78 -0.34 -22.40
C CYS A 306 -29.74 -1.52 -22.60
N LEU A 307 -29.36 -2.51 -23.43
CA LEU A 307 -30.13 -3.74 -23.62
C LEU A 307 -30.30 -4.51 -22.31
N HIS A 308 -29.23 -4.68 -21.54
CA HIS A 308 -29.29 -5.34 -20.23
C HIS A 308 -30.17 -4.58 -19.22
N LYS A 309 -30.12 -3.24 -19.21
CA LYS A 309 -30.98 -2.40 -18.36
C LYS A 309 -32.44 -2.51 -18.76
N LEU A 310 -32.75 -2.48 -20.06
CA LEU A 310 -34.10 -2.68 -20.60
C LEU A 310 -34.66 -4.06 -20.21
N GLN A 311 -33.85 -5.12 -20.33
CA GLN A 311 -34.24 -6.47 -19.91
C GLN A 311 -34.57 -6.56 -18.40
N LYS A 312 -33.88 -5.79 -17.56
CA LYS A 312 -34.08 -5.77 -16.10
C LYS A 312 -35.08 -4.70 -15.64
N GLY A 313 -35.70 -3.96 -16.54
CA GLY A 313 -36.62 -2.86 -16.20
C GLY A 313 -35.94 -1.67 -15.51
N ILE A 314 -34.62 -1.53 -15.65
CA ILE A 314 -33.86 -0.42 -15.06
C ILE A 314 -33.82 0.74 -16.07
N PRO A 315 -34.10 1.98 -15.64
CA PRO A 315 -34.01 3.12 -16.55
C PRO A 315 -32.58 3.32 -17.11
N PRO A 316 -32.43 3.67 -18.40
CA PRO A 316 -31.12 3.74 -19.05
C PRO A 316 -30.18 4.77 -18.42
N TRP A 317 -30.71 5.86 -17.85
CA TRP A 317 -29.94 6.92 -17.19
C TRP A 317 -29.44 6.58 -15.79
N VAL A 318 -29.97 5.53 -15.12
CA VAL A 318 -29.52 5.16 -13.78
C VAL A 318 -28.23 4.33 -13.89
N PRO A 319 -27.13 4.72 -13.24
CA PRO A 319 -25.92 3.92 -13.21
C PRO A 319 -26.17 2.56 -12.53
N LEU A 320 -25.42 1.53 -12.92
CA LEU A 320 -25.50 0.25 -12.22
C LEU A 320 -24.93 0.42 -10.80
N LYS A 321 -25.44 -0.36 -9.84
CA LYS A 321 -24.96 -0.35 -8.45
C LYS A 321 -23.44 -0.52 -8.42
N GLY A 322 -22.74 0.37 -7.71
CA GLY A 322 -21.28 0.39 -7.62
C GLY A 322 -20.55 1.08 -8.77
N ARG A 323 -21.26 1.54 -9.82
CA ARG A 323 -20.69 2.27 -10.98
C ARG A 323 -21.11 3.73 -11.05
N GLU A 324 -21.54 4.30 -9.94
CA GLU A 324 -21.85 5.72 -9.85
C GLU A 324 -20.56 6.52 -10.03
N PRO A 325 -20.53 7.54 -10.91
CA PRO A 325 -19.37 8.40 -11.03
C PRO A 325 -19.20 9.20 -9.73
N LYS A 326 -18.18 8.85 -8.96
CA LYS A 326 -17.85 9.53 -7.71
C LYS A 326 -16.79 10.60 -7.96
N THR A 327 -17.00 11.77 -7.39
CA THR A 327 -15.96 12.82 -7.35
C THR A 327 -14.86 12.42 -6.36
N TYR A 328 -13.64 12.93 -6.53
CA TYR A 328 -12.55 12.68 -5.58
C TYR A 328 -12.91 13.10 -4.15
N LYS A 329 -13.67 14.19 -4.00
CA LYS A 329 -14.22 14.64 -2.70
C LYS A 329 -15.15 13.62 -2.07
N GLN A 330 -16.03 13.00 -2.86
CA GLN A 330 -16.92 11.94 -2.38
C GLN A 330 -16.13 10.70 -1.98
N LEU A 331 -15.21 10.24 -2.83
CA LEU A 331 -14.35 9.09 -2.53
C LEU A 331 -13.54 9.29 -1.24
N GLN A 332 -12.99 10.49 -1.06
CA GLN A 332 -12.25 10.82 0.15
C GLN A 332 -13.15 10.84 1.39
N LYS A 333 -14.35 11.43 1.30
CA LYS A 333 -15.30 11.45 2.40
C LYS A 333 -15.74 10.05 2.79
N GLU A 334 -16.08 9.20 1.82
CA GLU A 334 -16.42 7.79 2.04
C GLU A 334 -15.27 7.02 2.68
N ALA A 335 -14.03 7.25 2.25
CA ALA A 335 -12.85 6.62 2.84
C ALA A 335 -12.60 7.07 4.29
N ILE A 336 -12.75 8.37 4.56
CA ILE A 336 -12.64 8.93 5.92
C ILE A 336 -13.75 8.38 6.81
N GLU A 337 -15.00 8.36 6.33
CA GLU A 337 -16.16 7.83 7.04
C GLU A 337 -16.00 6.33 7.33
N SER A 338 -15.57 5.54 6.34
CA SER A 338 -15.28 4.12 6.52
C SER A 338 -14.20 3.91 7.58
N LYS A 339 -13.11 4.68 7.53
CA LYS A 339 -12.04 4.58 8.52
C LYS A 339 -12.51 4.98 9.92
N LYS A 340 -13.32 6.04 10.03
CA LYS A 340 -13.91 6.47 11.31
C LYS A 340 -14.83 5.39 11.88
N ARG A 341 -15.68 4.78 11.05
CA ARG A 341 -16.51 3.63 11.45
C ARG A 341 -15.65 2.44 11.89
N ASP A 342 -14.59 2.12 11.16
CA ASP A 342 -13.67 1.04 11.54
C ASP A 342 -13.03 1.28 12.90
N MET A 343 -12.59 2.52 13.17
CA MET A 343 -12.05 2.90 14.48
C MET A 343 -13.11 2.83 15.58
N ALA A 344 -14.34 3.29 15.32
CA ALA A 344 -15.44 3.21 16.27
C ALA A 344 -15.87 1.76 16.56
N VAL A 345 -15.82 0.86 15.56
CA VAL A 345 -16.02 -0.57 15.77
C VAL A 345 -14.95 -1.14 16.70
N LEU A 346 -13.69 -0.75 16.49
CA LEU A 346 -12.60 -1.19 17.37
C LEU A 346 -12.80 -0.65 18.79
N GLU A 347 -13.16 0.63 18.94
CA GLU A 347 -13.43 1.26 20.23
C GLU A 347 -14.58 0.58 20.98
N ALA A 348 -15.70 0.30 20.30
CA ALA A 348 -16.83 -0.44 20.87
C ALA A 348 -16.47 -1.85 21.37
N ASN A 349 -15.37 -2.43 20.86
CA ASN A 349 -14.97 -3.82 21.11
C ASN A 349 -13.58 -3.95 21.74
N ASP A 350 -13.13 -2.95 22.50
CA ASP A 350 -11.85 -2.96 23.23
C ASP A 350 -10.62 -3.21 22.32
N GLY A 351 -10.62 -2.64 21.12
CA GLY A 351 -9.54 -2.76 20.14
C GLY A 351 -9.53 -4.05 19.33
N VAL A 352 -10.56 -4.91 19.46
CA VAL A 352 -10.65 -6.17 18.73
C VAL A 352 -11.79 -6.14 17.73
N TRP A 353 -11.52 -6.42 16.47
CA TRP A 353 -12.59 -6.55 15.48
C TRP A 353 -13.52 -7.72 15.85
N PRO A 354 -14.85 -7.56 15.88
CA PRO A 354 -15.78 -8.60 16.35
C PRO A 354 -15.62 -9.96 15.67
N GLY A 355 -15.36 -9.95 14.36
CA GLY A 355 -15.09 -11.16 13.56
C GLY A 355 -13.77 -11.86 13.87
N VAL A 356 -12.86 -11.28 14.66
CA VAL A 356 -11.61 -11.94 15.09
C VAL A 356 -11.84 -12.81 16.32
N ARG A 357 -12.88 -12.51 17.12
CA ARG A 357 -13.27 -13.32 18.29
C ARG A 357 -14.06 -14.56 17.88
N THR A 358 -14.53 -14.68 16.64
CA THR A 358 -15.26 -15.87 16.20
C THR A 358 -14.32 -17.07 16.08
N PRO A 359 -14.68 -18.23 16.66
CA PRO A 359 -13.86 -19.45 16.61
C PRO A 359 -13.52 -19.87 15.17
N SER A 360 -14.39 -19.57 14.21
CA SER A 360 -14.26 -19.92 12.80
C SER A 360 -13.17 -19.11 12.07
N HIS A 361 -12.99 -17.82 12.41
CA HIS A 361 -11.92 -16.98 11.86
C HIS A 361 -10.56 -17.35 12.45
N ALA A 362 -10.52 -17.66 13.76
CA ALA A 362 -9.36 -18.26 14.40
C ALA A 362 -9.04 -19.64 13.78
N LEU A 363 -10.05 -20.45 13.47
CA LEU A 363 -9.92 -21.70 12.73
C LEU A 363 -9.41 -21.49 11.30
N PHE A 364 -9.78 -20.42 10.60
CA PHE A 364 -9.25 -20.11 9.27
C PHE A 364 -7.77 -19.68 9.32
N LEU A 365 -7.40 -18.82 10.27
CA LEU A 365 -6.00 -18.47 10.53
C LEU A 365 -5.18 -19.70 10.96
N TRP A 366 -5.78 -20.63 11.71
CA TRP A 366 -5.14 -21.86 12.17
C TRP A 366 -5.10 -22.97 11.09
N ALA A 367 -6.14 -23.08 10.26
CA ALA A 367 -6.32 -24.13 9.27
C ALA A 367 -5.74 -23.77 7.89
N SER A 368 -5.54 -22.48 7.58
CA SER A 368 -4.58 -22.03 6.55
C SER A 368 -3.15 -22.50 6.87
N GLY A 369 -2.90 -22.83 8.15
CA GLY A 369 -1.66 -23.41 8.64
C GLY A 369 -1.54 -24.93 8.49
N SER A 370 -2.60 -25.75 8.63
CA SER A 370 -2.34 -27.19 8.85
C SER A 370 -3.39 -28.28 8.53
N GLU A 371 -4.71 -28.05 8.42
CA GLU A 371 -5.64 -29.20 8.23
C GLU A 371 -6.75 -29.00 7.16
N LEU A 372 -7.36 -27.81 7.00
CA LEU A 372 -8.38 -27.60 5.94
C LEU A 372 -7.78 -27.53 4.53
N THR A 373 -6.51 -27.15 4.40
CA THR A 373 -5.79 -27.17 3.12
C THR A 373 -5.73 -28.57 2.53
N THR A 374 -5.56 -29.61 3.35
CA THR A 374 -5.48 -31.01 2.86
C THR A 374 -6.79 -31.53 2.24
N VAL A 375 -7.93 -30.95 2.60
CA VAL A 375 -9.24 -31.28 2.01
C VAL A 375 -9.51 -30.44 0.74
N LEU A 376 -8.92 -29.25 0.64
CA LEU A 376 -9.05 -28.32 -0.50
C LEU A 376 -7.95 -28.53 -1.58
N GLU A 377 -6.81 -29.12 -1.23
CA GLU A 377 -5.61 -29.28 -2.06
C GLU A 377 -5.39 -30.75 -2.44
N SER A 378 -6.39 -31.42 -3.03
CA SER A 378 -6.16 -32.74 -3.65
C SER A 378 -5.33 -32.68 -4.95
N ASP A 379 -4.45 -31.68 -5.10
CA ASP A 379 -3.49 -31.53 -6.18
C ASP A 379 -2.16 -30.93 -5.66
N HIS A 380 -1.27 -31.85 -5.26
CA HIS A 380 0.18 -31.84 -5.47
C HIS A 380 0.93 -30.51 -5.24
N MET A 381 1.27 -30.23 -3.98
CA MET A 381 2.50 -29.49 -3.63
C MET A 381 3.30 -30.24 -2.55
N PRO A 382 4.63 -30.37 -2.68
CA PRO A 382 5.47 -31.21 -1.81
C PRO A 382 5.88 -30.53 -0.49
N ASN A 383 5.40 -29.31 -0.21
CA ASN A 383 5.84 -28.54 0.95
C ASN A 383 4.68 -28.33 1.93
N LYS A 384 4.50 -29.23 2.91
CA LYS A 384 4.10 -28.88 4.28
C LYS A 384 4.05 -30.08 5.25
N PHE A 385 4.68 -29.87 6.41
CA PHE A 385 4.49 -30.47 7.73
C PHE A 385 4.37 -32.00 7.86
N ILE A 386 5.23 -32.59 8.68
CA ILE A 386 5.09 -33.97 9.19
C ILE A 386 3.64 -34.21 9.67
N PRO A 387 2.92 -35.21 9.13
CA PRO A 387 1.56 -35.54 9.53
C PRO A 387 1.45 -35.73 11.05
N LYS A 388 0.34 -35.29 11.66
CA LYS A 388 0.09 -35.39 13.11
C LYS A 388 0.33 -36.80 13.66
N ARG A 389 -0.01 -37.82 12.89
CA ARG A 389 0.26 -39.23 13.22
C ARG A 389 1.76 -39.51 13.37
N LEU A 390 2.59 -39.05 12.44
CA LEU A 390 4.04 -39.19 12.51
C LEU A 390 4.64 -38.38 13.66
N ARG A 391 4.09 -37.20 14.00
CA ARG A 391 4.51 -36.46 15.19
C ARG A 391 4.20 -37.20 16.49
N GLN A 392 3.04 -37.87 16.57
CA GLN A 392 2.67 -38.71 17.71
C GLN A 392 3.56 -39.95 17.80
N GLU A 393 3.95 -40.54 16.67
CA GLU A 393 4.91 -41.63 16.63
C GLU A 393 6.32 -41.17 17.04
N LEU A 394 6.79 -40.00 16.57
CA LEU A 394 8.06 -39.38 16.98
C LEU A 394 8.10 -39.02 18.46
N ALA A 395 7.03 -38.44 19.00
CA ALA A 395 6.91 -38.10 20.42
C ALA A 395 6.90 -39.35 21.34
N LYS A 396 6.46 -40.51 20.82
CA LYS A 396 6.59 -41.79 21.53
C LYS A 396 8.02 -42.30 21.56
N VAL A 397 8.77 -42.09 20.48
CA VAL A 397 10.18 -42.51 20.36
C VAL A 397 11.10 -41.58 21.15
N ILE A 398 10.81 -40.29 21.16
CA ILE A 398 11.58 -39.26 21.87
C ILE A 398 10.66 -38.59 22.93
N PRO A 399 10.57 -39.14 24.15
CA PRO A 399 9.72 -38.58 25.18
C PRO A 399 10.23 -37.20 25.60
N GLY A 400 9.41 -36.16 25.41
CA GLY A 400 9.72 -34.76 25.74
C GLY A 400 9.89 -33.83 24.54
N LEU A 401 9.84 -34.34 23.31
CA LEU A 401 9.94 -33.55 22.09
C LEU A 401 8.76 -32.56 21.97
N ARG A 402 9.04 -31.25 22.01
CA ARG A 402 8.01 -30.21 21.94
C ARG A 402 7.65 -29.89 20.48
N PRO A 403 6.43 -29.42 20.18
CA PRO A 403 5.96 -29.24 18.81
C PRO A 403 6.83 -28.35 17.90
N TRP A 404 7.54 -27.34 18.45
CA TRP A 404 8.45 -26.50 17.67
C TRP A 404 9.84 -27.13 17.49
N GLU A 405 10.25 -28.06 18.36
CA GLU A 405 11.51 -28.80 18.25
C GLU A 405 11.45 -29.86 17.13
N VAL A 406 10.24 -30.24 16.71
CA VAL A 406 10.02 -31.07 15.52
C VAL A 406 10.54 -30.39 14.25
N ILE A 407 10.46 -29.05 14.18
CA ILE A 407 10.97 -28.25 13.04
C ILE A 407 12.50 -28.33 13.00
N SER A 408 13.17 -28.29 14.16
CA SER A 408 14.63 -28.43 14.21
C SER A 408 15.12 -29.84 13.84
N VAL A 409 14.33 -30.89 14.13
CA VAL A 409 14.63 -32.25 13.69
C VAL A 409 14.48 -32.38 12.17
N GLU A 410 13.45 -31.77 11.59
CA GLU A 410 13.24 -31.71 10.13
C GLU A 410 14.38 -30.96 9.43
N GLN A 411 14.77 -29.79 9.96
CA GLN A 411 15.91 -29.02 9.43
C GLN A 411 17.23 -29.79 9.50
N ALA A 412 17.46 -30.53 10.59
CA ALA A 412 18.64 -31.37 10.75
C ALA A 412 18.62 -32.58 9.79
N MET A 413 17.48 -33.23 9.62
CA MET A 413 17.32 -34.34 8.67
C MET A 413 17.50 -33.89 7.22
N ASP A 414 17.01 -32.70 6.86
CA ASP A 414 17.20 -32.13 5.53
C ASP A 414 18.65 -31.66 5.29
N GLN A 415 19.32 -31.10 6.30
CA GLN A 415 20.78 -30.83 6.21
C GLN A 415 21.59 -32.11 5.99
N ILE A 416 21.23 -33.19 6.67
CA ILE A 416 21.88 -34.50 6.52
C ILE A 416 21.58 -35.11 5.15
N SER A 417 20.33 -34.99 4.68
CA SER A 417 19.86 -35.65 3.45
C SER A 417 20.29 -34.91 2.18
N TYR A 418 20.36 -33.57 2.22
CA TYR A 418 20.64 -32.72 1.06
C TYR A 418 21.94 -31.91 1.20
N GLY A 419 22.80 -32.24 2.17
CA GLY A 419 24.13 -31.64 2.34
C GLY A 419 24.13 -30.14 2.67
N GLY A 420 22.98 -29.58 3.07
CA GLY A 420 22.84 -28.14 3.33
C GLY A 420 22.74 -27.25 2.08
N GLU A 421 22.71 -27.80 0.87
CA GLU A 421 22.65 -27.03 -0.38
C GLU A 421 21.23 -26.54 -0.74
N TRP A 422 20.19 -27.10 -0.10
CA TRP A 422 18.78 -26.87 -0.48
C TRP A 422 18.13 -25.64 0.16
N TYR A 423 18.74 -25.04 1.19
CA TYR A 423 18.20 -23.81 1.78
C TYR A 423 18.43 -22.62 0.85
N ARG A 424 17.38 -21.86 0.56
CA ARG A 424 17.53 -20.46 0.15
C ARG A 424 18.41 -19.79 1.18
N GLU A 425 19.44 -19.08 0.72
CA GLU A 425 20.25 -18.29 1.62
C GLU A 425 19.36 -17.37 2.48
N PRO A 426 19.67 -17.15 3.77
CA PRO A 426 18.84 -16.36 4.67
C PRO A 426 18.40 -15.05 4.03
N LEU A 427 17.13 -14.65 4.22
CA LEU A 427 16.61 -13.40 3.66
C LEU A 427 17.54 -12.22 4.07
N GLY A 428 18.24 -11.63 3.11
CA GLY A 428 19.26 -10.59 3.35
C GLY A 428 20.74 -11.01 3.20
N THR A 429 21.07 -12.27 2.91
CA THR A 429 22.44 -12.68 2.52
C THR A 429 22.83 -12.16 1.15
N TYR A 430 21.86 -12.06 0.23
CA TYR A 430 22.01 -11.28 -0.99
C TYR A 430 22.02 -9.81 -0.60
N THR A 431 23.20 -9.25 -0.35
CA THR A 431 23.39 -7.85 -0.70
C THR A 431 23.09 -7.78 -2.20
N THR A 432 22.08 -7.02 -2.60
CA THR A 432 21.69 -6.82 -4.01
C THR A 432 22.80 -6.17 -4.86
N GLY A 433 24.00 -6.00 -4.30
CA GLY A 433 25.17 -5.51 -4.98
C GLY A 433 25.79 -6.57 -5.89
N PRO A 434 26.35 -6.16 -7.04
CA PRO A 434 27.06 -7.06 -7.93
C PRO A 434 28.14 -7.90 -7.21
N PRO A 435 28.28 -9.21 -7.51
CA PRO A 435 29.19 -10.11 -6.80
C PRO A 435 30.66 -9.66 -6.88
N TYR A 436 31.05 -8.98 -7.96
CA TYR A 436 32.41 -8.47 -8.15
C TYR A 436 32.80 -7.42 -7.11
N ILE A 437 31.85 -6.71 -6.47
CA ILE A 437 32.16 -5.69 -5.46
C ILE A 437 32.78 -6.34 -4.22
N ARG A 438 32.31 -7.53 -3.84
CA ARG A 438 32.87 -8.29 -2.71
C ARG A 438 34.32 -8.71 -2.99
N GLU A 439 34.58 -9.15 -4.21
CA GLU A 439 35.92 -9.54 -4.67
C GLU A 439 36.85 -8.34 -4.80
N TRP A 440 36.34 -7.22 -5.34
CA TRP A 440 37.05 -5.96 -5.45
C TRP A 440 37.41 -5.43 -4.06
N ASN A 441 36.46 -5.35 -3.12
CA ASN A 441 36.71 -4.94 -1.74
C ASN A 441 37.77 -5.83 -1.07
N ARG A 442 37.68 -7.15 -1.25
CA ARG A 442 38.67 -8.10 -0.73
C ARG A 442 40.05 -7.86 -1.34
N SER A 443 40.11 -7.60 -2.65
CA SER A 443 41.35 -7.36 -3.38
C SER A 443 41.99 -6.03 -2.99
N VAL A 444 41.19 -4.97 -2.85
CA VAL A 444 41.62 -3.64 -2.37
C VAL A 444 42.14 -3.74 -0.94
N MET A 445 41.41 -4.41 -0.04
CA MET A 445 41.86 -4.61 1.35
C MET A 445 43.14 -5.44 1.42
N ARG A 446 43.29 -6.45 0.55
CA ARG A 446 44.52 -7.23 0.43
C ARG A 446 45.69 -6.36 -0.06
N LEU A 447 45.47 -5.53 -1.08
CA LEU A 447 46.47 -4.61 -1.62
C LEU A 447 46.90 -3.59 -0.56
N PHE A 448 45.94 -2.99 0.16
CA PHE A 448 46.21 -2.11 1.29
C PHE A 448 47.04 -2.78 2.38
N ARG A 449 46.69 -4.01 2.76
CA ARG A 449 47.45 -4.77 3.77
C ARG A 449 48.87 -5.09 3.31
N ILE A 450 49.05 -5.46 2.04
CA ILE A 450 50.38 -5.71 1.46
C ILE A 450 51.20 -4.42 1.46
N PHE A 451 50.62 -3.32 0.99
CA PHE A 451 51.27 -2.02 0.94
C PHE A 451 51.69 -1.55 2.35
N TYR A 452 50.77 -1.63 3.32
CA TYR A 452 51.04 -1.30 4.72
C TYR A 452 52.14 -2.16 5.32
N ASN A 453 52.08 -3.48 5.14
CA ASN A 453 53.11 -4.39 5.65
C ASN A 453 54.48 -4.11 5.01
N LEU A 454 54.51 -3.79 3.72
CA LEU A 454 55.74 -3.49 3.00
C LEU A 454 56.31 -2.14 3.43
N SER A 455 55.48 -1.10 3.59
CA SER A 455 55.91 0.21 4.06
C SER A 455 56.48 0.14 5.48
N VAL A 456 55.83 -0.60 6.38
CA VAL A 456 56.33 -0.82 7.76
C VAL A 456 57.67 -1.55 7.73
N ARG A 457 57.81 -2.63 6.94
CA ARG A 457 59.07 -3.38 6.84
C ARG A 457 60.20 -2.55 6.25
N VAL A 458 59.91 -1.74 5.23
CA VAL A 458 60.89 -0.84 4.61
C VAL A 458 61.30 0.23 5.62
N GLY A 459 60.34 0.85 6.33
CA GLY A 459 60.61 1.81 7.39
C GLY A 459 61.54 1.24 8.47
N GLN A 460 61.20 0.07 9.02
CA GLN A 460 62.03 -0.63 10.02
C GLN A 460 63.43 -0.98 9.50
N LYS A 461 63.56 -1.34 8.22
CA LYS A 461 64.88 -1.62 7.62
C LYS A 461 65.70 -0.35 7.49
N LEU A 462 65.11 0.76 7.06
CA LEU A 462 65.80 2.05 6.92
C LEU A 462 66.25 2.59 8.28
N GLU A 463 65.40 2.53 9.30
CA GLU A 463 65.73 2.85 10.70
C GLU A 463 66.96 2.07 11.21
N ARG A 464 67.05 0.77 10.90
CA ARG A 464 68.20 -0.06 11.31
C ARG A 464 69.48 0.18 10.50
N THR A 465 69.36 0.59 9.24
CA THR A 465 70.49 0.62 8.29
C THR A 465 71.06 2.03 8.07
N VAL A 466 70.24 3.07 8.25
CA VAL A 466 70.60 4.46 7.98
C VAL A 466 70.64 5.22 9.30
N PRO A 467 71.83 5.56 9.83
CA PRO A 467 71.96 6.36 11.04
C PRO A 467 71.24 7.71 10.89
N GLY A 468 70.38 8.05 11.85
CA GLY A 468 69.62 9.31 11.87
C GLY A 468 68.32 9.31 11.07
N PHE A 469 67.93 8.19 10.46
CA PHE A 469 66.65 8.06 9.74
C PHE A 469 65.43 8.35 10.63
N ASP A 470 65.47 7.99 11.91
CA ASP A 470 64.38 8.21 12.86
C ASP A 470 64.06 9.69 13.03
N THR A 471 65.09 10.54 13.04
CA THR A 471 64.90 12.00 13.11
C THR A 471 64.24 12.58 11.85
N ILE A 472 64.43 11.94 10.70
CA ILE A 472 63.76 12.31 9.44
C ILE A 472 62.30 11.86 9.52
N MET A 473 62.04 10.64 9.98
CA MET A 473 60.68 10.12 10.16
C MET A 473 59.87 10.93 11.17
N ASP A 474 60.47 11.36 12.28
CA ASP A 474 59.85 12.25 13.26
C ASP A 474 59.46 13.60 12.64
N LYS A 475 60.30 14.16 11.77
CA LYS A 475 59.97 15.39 11.03
C LYS A 475 58.84 15.18 10.04
N VAL A 476 58.84 14.05 9.33
CA VAL A 476 57.78 13.70 8.38
C VAL A 476 56.45 13.49 9.11
N GLN A 477 56.47 12.81 10.26
CA GLN A 477 55.28 12.60 11.08
C GLN A 477 54.74 13.93 11.62
N LYS A 478 55.61 14.80 12.14
CA LYS A 478 55.21 16.15 12.57
C LYS A 478 54.60 16.97 11.43
N ASP A 479 55.21 16.96 10.24
CA ASP A 479 54.66 17.67 9.08
C ASP A 479 53.29 17.09 8.67
N TYR A 480 53.16 15.77 8.64
CA TYR A 480 51.90 15.07 8.38
C TYR A 480 50.80 15.46 9.37
N ASP A 481 51.10 15.42 10.67
CA ASP A 481 50.17 15.80 11.74
C ASP A 481 49.76 17.27 11.61
N THR A 482 50.68 18.18 11.25
CA THR A 482 50.34 19.60 11.02
C THR A 482 49.43 19.79 9.80
N ARG A 483 49.60 18.99 8.75
CA ARG A 483 48.75 19.04 7.55
C ARG A 483 47.36 18.48 7.84
N ILE A 484 47.27 17.40 8.61
CA ILE A 484 45.98 16.85 9.06
C ILE A 484 45.26 17.86 9.95
N ALA A 485 45.94 18.44 10.93
CA ALA A 485 45.34 19.44 11.81
C ALA A 485 44.80 20.65 11.01
N ARG A 486 45.55 21.11 10.00
CA ARG A 486 45.08 22.16 9.08
C ARG A 486 43.83 21.74 8.29
N ARG A 487 43.79 20.52 7.76
CA ARG A 487 42.60 20.00 7.04
C ARG A 487 41.39 19.83 7.95
N MET A 488 41.58 19.34 9.17
CA MET A 488 40.51 19.17 10.16
C MET A 488 39.93 20.53 10.57
N LYS A 489 40.79 21.53 10.82
CA LYS A 489 40.34 22.90 11.09
C LYS A 489 39.55 23.48 9.93
N ARG A 490 40.05 23.36 8.69
CA ARG A 490 39.31 23.83 7.50
C ARG A 490 37.95 23.15 7.37
N ARG A 491 37.88 21.83 7.59
CA ARG A 491 36.60 21.09 7.54
C ARG A 491 35.65 21.50 8.66
N GLU A 492 36.15 21.78 9.86
CA GLU A 492 35.32 22.31 10.96
C GLU A 492 34.82 23.73 10.65
N GLU A 493 35.63 24.57 10.01
CA GLU A 493 35.24 25.90 9.53
C GLU A 493 34.18 25.81 8.44
N GLU A 494 34.39 24.95 7.42
CA GLU A 494 33.40 24.66 6.37
C GLU A 494 32.07 24.16 6.96
N LEU A 495 32.13 23.24 7.93
CA LEU A 495 30.92 22.72 8.60
C LEU A 495 30.21 23.81 9.40
N ARG A 496 30.95 24.68 10.11
CA ARG A 496 30.35 25.82 10.81
C ARG A 496 29.77 26.84 9.85
N GLU A 497 30.39 27.08 8.70
CA GLU A 497 29.84 27.95 7.65
C GLU A 497 28.58 27.35 7.03
N GLU A 498 28.54 26.04 6.76
CA GLU A 498 27.34 25.34 6.31
C GLU A 498 26.22 25.42 7.36
N ASP A 499 26.53 25.19 8.63
CA ASP A 499 25.58 25.32 9.74
C ASP A 499 25.08 26.77 9.85
N LEU A 500 25.98 27.77 9.79
CA LEU A 500 25.61 29.18 9.83
C LEU A 500 24.75 29.58 8.64
N ARG A 501 25.06 29.13 7.41
CA ARG A 501 24.22 29.34 6.22
C ARG A 501 22.86 28.65 6.37
N HIS A 502 22.82 27.47 6.97
CA HIS A 502 21.59 26.74 7.24
C HIS A 502 20.73 27.44 8.31
N TYR A 503 21.35 28.10 9.29
CA TYR A 503 20.65 28.90 10.31
C TYR A 503 20.29 30.31 9.82
N SER A 504 21.10 30.93 8.96
CA SER A 504 20.89 32.29 8.45
C SER A 504 20.00 32.35 7.21
N GLY A 505 19.76 31.21 6.54
CA GLY A 505 18.86 31.09 5.37
C GLY A 505 17.37 31.30 5.67
N ARG A 506 17.00 32.00 6.75
CA ARG A 506 15.61 32.37 7.05
C ARG A 506 15.41 33.83 7.48
N THR A 507 16.37 34.72 7.24
CA THR A 507 16.15 36.15 7.37
C THR A 507 16.88 36.92 6.29
N ASP A 508 16.05 37.53 5.45
CA ASP A 508 16.20 38.81 4.79
C ASP A 508 16.88 38.87 3.42
N GLU A 509 16.07 39.43 2.53
CA GLU A 509 16.24 39.85 1.15
C GLU A 509 17.44 40.80 0.96
N ASP A 510 17.91 40.82 -0.29
CA ASP A 510 18.44 41.98 -1.02
C ASP A 510 19.41 42.93 -0.29
N ASP A 511 20.68 42.90 -0.70
CA ASP A 511 21.38 44.15 -1.03
C ASP A 511 22.58 43.92 -1.96
N TYR A 512 22.73 44.91 -2.84
CA TYR A 512 23.62 45.05 -3.97
C TYR A 512 25.11 45.07 -3.59
N GLU A 513 25.97 44.59 -4.50
CA GLU A 513 27.19 45.31 -4.90
C GLU A 513 27.72 44.71 -6.22
N GLU A 514 27.29 45.36 -7.30
CA GLU A 514 28.10 45.57 -8.51
C GLU A 514 29.39 46.26 -8.06
N ASP A 515 30.56 45.70 -8.37
CA ASP A 515 31.76 46.49 -8.60
C ASP A 515 32.70 45.75 -9.57
N GLU A 516 33.09 46.53 -10.57
CA GLU A 516 33.98 46.26 -11.69
C GLU A 516 35.40 45.91 -11.20
N GLU A 517 36.11 45.04 -11.94
CA GLU A 517 37.53 45.25 -12.19
C GLU A 517 37.93 44.56 -13.51
N ASP A 518 38.08 45.41 -14.53
CA ASP A 518 38.94 45.20 -15.69
C ASP A 518 40.37 44.87 -15.24
N ASP A 519 41.04 43.93 -15.91
CA ASP A 519 42.24 44.22 -16.71
C ASP A 519 42.99 42.94 -17.13
N GLU A 520 43.08 42.81 -18.46
CA GLU A 520 44.27 42.56 -19.27
C GLU A 520 45.44 41.64 -18.82
N SER A 521 45.98 41.00 -19.88
CA SER A 521 47.32 40.41 -20.02
C SER A 521 47.47 38.95 -19.54
N ASP A 522 48.12 38.03 -20.25
CA ASP A 522 48.86 38.11 -21.49
C ASP A 522 49.12 36.68 -22.03
N SER A 523 49.24 36.62 -23.34
CA SER A 523 49.96 35.63 -24.18
C SER A 523 50.73 34.46 -23.52
N LYS A 524 50.33 33.21 -23.84
CA LYS A 524 51.04 32.29 -24.76
C LYS A 524 50.37 30.93 -24.91
#